data_AF-A0AA39N6N0-F1
#
_entry.id   AF-A0AA39N6N0-F1
#
_cell.length_a   1.000
_cell.length_b   1.000
_cell.length_c   1.000
_cell.angle_alpha   90.00
_cell.angle_beta   90.00
_cell.angle_gamma   90.00
#
_symmetry.space_group_name_H-M   'P 1'
#
loop_
_entity.id
_entity.type
_entity.pdbx_description
1 polymer ?
#
loop_
_entity_poly.entity_id
_entity_poly.type
_entity_poly.pdbx_seq_one_letter_code
_entity_poly.pdbx_strand_id
1 'polypeptide(L)'
;MLNDSQLQLQLGHEIKATTSKVLLFPANGDQPCVVDMIFSAAGAKSHPRGFYNTAVDLRGLYGKYTAGYTRLLNLSIQDHGEQIDGQYHLYYNVSPRLPVNYSMARIIGVDPKRPSSRPMWKGDVVIVKMQQQDKEPQSMSYLDISIAVQETAEKIIRGWYNSDMWAPNARIHHESLDCESFSDRCVSHDLVDVFVVHLANEDPTDPCLKLLKDSGGYELVTEEKKRRKQEKILERIVADEKKRLVRYDKFGSNVCADCGASNLPARSQCSKCKRVFYCSVECQRRDWREHKEHCT
;
A
#
# COMPACT_ATOMS: atom_id res chain seq x y z
N MET A 1 38.21 32.41 -8.72
CA MET A 1 36.88 32.99 -9.03
C MET A 1 36.09 31.89 -9.70
N LEU A 2 35.18 31.26 -8.96
CA LEU A 2 34.33 30.19 -9.49
C LEU A 2 33.26 30.84 -10.36
N ASN A 3 33.04 30.29 -11.55
CA ASN A 3 32.17 30.83 -12.58
C ASN A 3 30.70 30.68 -12.14
N ASP A 4 29.84 31.68 -12.41
CA ASP A 4 28.41 31.69 -12.00
C ASP A 4 27.62 30.47 -12.48
N SER A 5 28.12 29.78 -13.52
CA SER A 5 27.58 28.52 -14.05
C SER A 5 27.79 27.32 -13.11
N GLN A 6 28.81 27.33 -12.24
CA GLN A 6 29.00 26.30 -11.21
C GLN A 6 28.18 26.57 -9.93
N LEU A 7 27.80 27.82 -9.69
CA LEU A 7 26.88 28.20 -8.60
C LEU A 7 25.42 27.83 -8.92
N GLN A 8 25.03 27.81 -10.20
CA GLN A 8 23.71 27.33 -10.62
C GLN A 8 23.52 25.80 -10.55
N LEU A 9 24.61 25.02 -10.51
CA LEU A 9 24.55 23.56 -10.34
C LEU A 9 24.41 23.10 -8.88
N GLN A 10 24.46 24.04 -7.91
CA GLN A 10 24.27 23.77 -6.47
C GLN A 10 22.95 24.32 -5.90
N LEU A 11 22.15 25.05 -6.68
CA LEU A 11 20.72 25.20 -6.37
C LEU A 11 20.02 23.95 -6.89
N GLY A 12 19.99 22.90 -6.04
CA GLY A 12 19.08 21.79 -6.25
C GLY A 12 17.69 22.36 -6.51
N HIS A 13 17.13 22.08 -7.69
CA HIS A 13 15.75 22.42 -8.00
C HIS A 13 14.90 21.86 -6.87
N GLU A 14 14.47 22.73 -5.97
CA GLU A 14 13.64 22.36 -4.84
C GLU A 14 12.34 21.81 -5.43
N ILE A 15 12.15 20.50 -5.36
CA ILE A 15 10.96 19.84 -5.92
C ILE A 15 9.76 20.36 -5.12
N LYS A 16 9.09 21.35 -5.68
CA LYS A 16 8.03 22.09 -5.01
C LYS A 16 6.83 21.17 -4.81
N ALA A 17 6.34 21.11 -3.57
CA ALA A 17 5.10 20.40 -3.29
C ALA A 17 3.94 21.05 -4.05
N THR A 18 3.07 20.23 -4.63
CA THR A 18 1.87 20.69 -5.34
C THR A 18 0.62 20.21 -4.60
N THR A 19 -0.54 20.78 -4.95
CA THR A 19 -1.83 20.35 -4.41
C THR A 19 -2.75 20.07 -5.57
N SER A 20 -3.47 18.94 -5.52
CA SER A 20 -4.46 18.56 -6.52
C SER A 20 -5.61 17.83 -5.86
N LYS A 21 -6.77 17.83 -6.52
CA LYS A 21 -7.96 17.11 -6.09
C LYS A 21 -7.81 15.62 -6.35
N VAL A 22 -8.09 14.83 -5.32
CA VAL A 22 -7.99 13.37 -5.34
C VAL A 22 -9.30 12.74 -4.85
N LEU A 23 -9.57 11.50 -5.28
CA LEU A 23 -10.75 10.75 -4.85
C LEU A 23 -10.34 9.89 -3.65
N LEU A 24 -10.83 10.25 -2.48
CA LEU A 24 -10.57 9.59 -1.22
C LEU A 24 -11.67 8.55 -0.94
N PHE A 25 -11.24 7.37 -0.51
CA PHE A 25 -12.08 6.32 0.04
C PHE A 25 -11.76 6.16 1.52
N PRO A 26 -12.53 6.80 2.41
CA PRO A 26 -12.23 6.83 3.85
C PRO A 26 -12.27 5.44 4.48
N ALA A 27 -11.29 5.15 5.35
CA ALA A 27 -11.18 3.85 5.99
C ALA A 27 -12.37 3.50 6.89
N ASN A 28 -13.01 4.52 7.47
CA ASN A 28 -14.15 4.38 8.38
C ASN A 28 -15.43 3.87 7.69
N GLY A 29 -15.48 3.84 6.35
CA GLY A 29 -16.65 3.39 5.60
C GLY A 29 -17.58 4.51 5.13
N ASP A 30 -17.21 5.78 5.29
CA ASP A 30 -17.98 6.90 4.74
C ASP A 30 -18.04 6.84 3.20
N GLN A 31 -18.85 7.73 2.59
CA GLN A 31 -18.92 7.80 1.14
C GLN A 31 -17.61 8.34 0.55
N PRO A 32 -17.19 7.87 -0.64
CA PRO A 32 -16.04 8.44 -1.33
C PRO A 32 -16.26 9.93 -1.62
N CYS A 33 -15.19 10.71 -1.54
CA CYS A 33 -15.28 12.16 -1.72
C CYS A 33 -14.02 12.73 -2.38
N VAL A 34 -14.15 13.90 -2.99
CA VAL A 34 -13.02 14.63 -3.57
C VAL A 34 -12.43 15.56 -2.52
N VAL A 35 -11.13 15.47 -2.29
CA VAL A 35 -10.39 16.30 -1.32
C VAL A 35 -9.10 16.85 -1.93
N ASP A 36 -8.63 17.97 -1.41
CA ASP A 36 -7.32 18.51 -1.79
C ASP A 36 -6.21 17.76 -1.02
N MET A 37 -5.22 17.23 -1.74
CA MET A 37 -4.06 16.57 -1.12
C MET A 37 -2.74 17.12 -1.65
N ILE A 38 -1.74 17.10 -0.79
CA ILE A 38 -0.38 17.55 -1.09
C ILE A 38 0.38 16.41 -1.79
N PHE A 39 1.09 16.74 -2.85
CA PHE A 39 2.04 15.87 -3.53
C PHE A 39 3.45 16.37 -3.24
N SER A 40 4.31 15.52 -2.69
CA SER A 40 5.63 15.94 -2.22
C SER A 40 6.68 14.85 -2.45
N ALA A 41 7.95 15.26 -2.48
CA ALA A 41 9.07 14.33 -2.52
C ALA A 41 9.12 13.41 -1.29
N ALA A 42 8.62 13.88 -0.15
CA ALA A 42 8.55 13.08 1.06
C ALA A 42 7.40 12.06 1.04
N GLY A 43 6.29 12.37 0.34
CA GLY A 43 5.26 11.40 -0.03
C GLY A 43 5.85 10.30 -0.91
N ALA A 44 6.63 10.66 -1.94
CA ALA A 44 7.32 9.68 -2.79
C ALA A 44 8.28 8.77 -2.02
N LYS A 45 9.06 9.31 -1.06
CA LYS A 45 9.95 8.53 -0.19
C LYS A 45 9.24 7.52 0.71
N SER A 46 7.94 7.69 0.96
CA SER A 46 7.16 6.71 1.72
C SER A 46 6.84 5.45 0.93
N HIS A 47 6.97 5.51 -0.41
CA HIS A 47 6.77 4.39 -1.31
C HIS A 47 8.01 3.49 -1.34
N PRO A 48 7.89 2.16 -1.17
CA PRO A 48 9.03 1.24 -1.08
C PRO A 48 9.98 1.28 -2.28
N ARG A 49 9.45 1.59 -3.46
CA ARG A 49 10.18 1.58 -4.74
C ARG A 49 10.54 2.97 -5.29
N GLY A 50 10.12 4.06 -4.62
CA GLY A 50 10.48 5.43 -5.03
C GLY A 50 10.26 5.75 -6.53
N PHE A 51 9.09 5.39 -7.09
CA PHE A 51 8.85 5.46 -8.54
C PHE A 51 8.91 6.86 -9.16
N TYR A 52 8.61 7.89 -8.37
CA TYR A 52 8.42 9.26 -8.86
C TYR A 52 9.09 10.26 -7.94
N ASN A 53 9.43 11.42 -8.50
CA ASN A 53 10.00 12.54 -7.75
C ASN A 53 9.02 13.15 -6.74
N THR A 54 7.72 13.05 -6.99
CA THR A 54 6.66 13.41 -6.04
C THR A 54 5.56 12.35 -6.04
N ALA A 55 4.86 12.20 -4.91
CA ALA A 55 3.66 11.37 -4.81
C ALA A 55 2.72 11.95 -3.76
N VAL A 56 1.47 11.47 -3.74
CA VAL A 56 0.48 11.90 -2.74
C VAL A 56 0.99 11.63 -1.33
N ASP A 57 0.89 12.64 -0.48
CA ASP A 57 1.46 12.61 0.87
C ASP A 57 0.46 12.05 1.89
N LEU A 58 0.45 10.72 2.03
CA LEU A 58 -0.44 10.03 2.97
C LEU A 58 -0.01 10.18 4.44
N ARG A 59 1.15 10.79 4.71
CA ARG A 59 1.67 10.94 6.09
C ARG A 59 0.81 11.89 6.91
N GLY A 60 0.09 12.83 6.28
CA GLY A 60 -0.88 13.68 6.96
C GLY A 60 -2.05 12.90 7.58
N LEU A 61 -2.40 11.74 7.00
CA LEU A 61 -3.51 10.92 7.46
C LEU A 61 -3.08 9.93 8.54
N TYR A 62 -1.92 9.30 8.34
CA TYR A 62 -1.50 8.11 9.11
C TYR A 62 -0.05 8.16 9.62
N GLY A 63 0.64 9.28 9.42
CA GLY A 63 2.01 9.50 9.91
C GLY A 63 3.01 8.45 9.40
N LYS A 64 3.90 8.02 10.32
CA LYS A 64 4.97 7.06 10.05
C LYS A 64 4.49 5.67 9.64
N TYR A 65 3.23 5.32 9.93
CA TYR A 65 2.68 3.98 9.63
C TYR A 65 2.49 3.73 8.14
N THR A 66 2.64 4.77 7.32
CA THR A 66 2.57 4.68 5.85
C THR A 66 3.89 4.26 5.19
N ALA A 67 5.03 4.59 5.82
CA ALA A 67 6.35 4.35 5.26
C ALA A 67 6.61 2.85 5.06
N GLY A 68 6.99 2.44 3.83
CA GLY A 68 7.27 1.04 3.48
C GLY A 68 6.01 0.18 3.26
N TYR A 69 4.82 0.68 3.61
CA TYR A 69 3.54 -0.03 3.47
C TYR A 69 2.61 0.56 2.42
N THR A 70 2.90 1.77 1.92
CA THR A 70 2.16 2.32 0.78
C THR A 70 2.45 1.51 -0.49
N ARG A 71 1.42 1.27 -1.28
CA ARG A 71 1.45 0.57 -2.56
C ARG A 71 0.68 1.38 -3.60
N LEU A 72 0.89 1.00 -4.85
CA LEU A 72 0.36 1.67 -6.02
C LEU A 72 -0.29 0.63 -6.94
N LEU A 73 -1.45 0.94 -7.49
CA LEU A 73 -2.07 0.23 -8.59
C LEU A 73 -2.36 1.21 -9.73
N ASN A 74 -1.96 0.86 -10.95
CA ASN A 74 -2.21 1.67 -12.14
C ASN A 74 -3.57 1.31 -12.71
N LEU A 75 -4.39 2.32 -13.00
CA LEU A 75 -5.70 2.18 -13.60
C LEU A 75 -5.75 2.99 -14.90
N SER A 76 -6.14 2.36 -15.99
CA SER A 76 -6.44 3.04 -17.25
C SER A 76 -7.95 3.09 -17.42
N ILE A 77 -8.52 4.30 -17.47
CA ILE A 77 -9.96 4.49 -17.63
C ILE A 77 -10.21 5.08 -19.01
N GLN A 78 -11.09 4.41 -19.76
CA GLN A 78 -11.64 4.85 -21.03
C GLN A 78 -13.17 4.74 -20.91
N ASP A 79 -13.84 5.89 -20.89
CA ASP A 79 -15.28 6.03 -20.84
C ASP A 79 -15.71 7.00 -21.94
N HIS A 80 -16.23 6.44 -23.03
CA HIS A 80 -16.59 7.16 -24.25
C HIS A 80 -17.68 8.24 -24.07
N GLY A 81 -18.23 8.41 -22.87
CA GLY A 81 -19.27 9.39 -22.55
C GLY A 81 -18.81 10.60 -21.72
N GLU A 82 -17.69 10.53 -21.00
CA GLU A 82 -17.26 11.58 -20.07
C GLU A 82 -15.77 11.91 -20.17
N GLN A 83 -15.38 13.14 -19.83
CA GLN A 83 -13.98 13.60 -19.82
C GLN A 83 -13.14 12.97 -18.67
N ILE A 84 -13.50 11.76 -18.24
CA ILE A 84 -12.82 10.96 -17.22
C ILE A 84 -11.75 10.04 -17.81
N ASP A 85 -11.55 10.05 -19.13
CA ASP A 85 -10.46 9.33 -19.77
C ASP A 85 -9.10 9.71 -19.18
N GLY A 86 -8.25 8.70 -19.03
CA GLY A 86 -6.85 8.91 -18.67
C GLY A 86 -6.24 7.79 -17.83
N GLN A 87 -5.03 8.07 -17.37
CA GLN A 87 -4.27 7.21 -16.47
C GLN A 87 -4.43 7.69 -15.03
N TYR A 88 -4.61 6.74 -14.13
CA TYR A 88 -4.86 6.98 -12.72
C TYR A 88 -3.96 6.08 -11.87
N HIS A 89 -3.61 6.56 -10.68
CA HIS A 89 -2.97 5.74 -9.66
C HIS A 89 -3.90 5.61 -8.46
N LEU A 90 -4.09 4.37 -8.00
CA LEU A 90 -4.70 4.04 -6.74
C LEU A 90 -3.61 3.76 -5.71
N TYR A 91 -3.48 4.66 -4.74
CA TYR A 91 -2.62 4.53 -3.59
C TYR A 91 -3.37 3.87 -2.44
N TYR A 92 -2.75 2.85 -1.86
CA TYR A 92 -3.32 2.13 -0.74
C TYR A 92 -2.25 1.68 0.25
N ASN A 93 -2.66 1.39 1.49
CA ASN A 93 -1.75 0.90 2.50
C ASN A 93 -2.09 -0.53 2.92
N VAL A 94 -1.08 -1.26 3.39
CA VAL A 94 -1.20 -2.65 3.87
C VAL A 94 -0.57 -2.85 5.25
N SER A 95 -0.24 -1.75 5.92
CA SER A 95 0.33 -1.77 7.27
C SER A 95 -0.63 -2.43 8.25
N PRO A 96 -0.17 -3.41 9.04
CA PRO A 96 -1.02 -4.05 10.05
C PRO A 96 -1.43 -3.09 11.18
N ARG A 97 -0.79 -1.91 11.26
CA ARG A 97 -1.08 -0.87 12.25
C ARG A 97 -2.23 0.05 11.85
N LEU A 98 -2.69 -0.02 10.60
CA LEU A 98 -3.77 0.80 10.08
C LEU A 98 -5.11 0.05 10.13
N PRO A 99 -6.24 0.77 10.29
CA PRO A 99 -7.56 0.16 10.33
C PRO A 99 -7.90 -0.49 8.98
N VAL A 100 -8.75 -1.52 8.99
CA VAL A 100 -9.33 -2.05 7.74
C VAL A 100 -10.11 -0.94 7.05
N ASN A 101 -9.98 -0.84 5.73
CA ASN A 101 -10.76 0.09 4.93
C ASN A 101 -12.17 -0.49 4.66
N TYR A 102 -13.16 0.00 5.40
CA TYR A 102 -14.56 -0.42 5.26
C TYR A 102 -15.21 0.04 3.95
N SER A 103 -14.76 1.16 3.38
CA SER A 103 -15.23 1.63 2.07
C SER A 103 -14.85 0.65 0.96
N MET A 104 -13.60 0.21 0.96
CA MET A 104 -13.12 -0.81 0.04
C MET A 104 -13.84 -2.14 0.25
N ALA A 105 -14.02 -2.58 1.50
CA ALA A 105 -14.75 -3.81 1.82
C ALA A 105 -16.18 -3.80 1.25
N ARG A 106 -16.88 -2.66 1.35
CA ARG A 106 -18.20 -2.43 0.73
C ARG A 106 -18.14 -2.54 -0.80
N ILE A 107 -17.13 -1.92 -1.42
CA ILE A 107 -16.96 -1.93 -2.88
C ILE A 107 -16.67 -3.34 -3.41
N ILE A 108 -15.87 -4.14 -2.72
CA ILE A 108 -15.57 -5.51 -3.16
C ILE A 108 -16.62 -6.54 -2.73
N GLY A 109 -17.52 -6.18 -1.82
CA GLY A 109 -18.57 -7.07 -1.30
C GLY A 109 -18.04 -8.12 -0.30
N VAL A 110 -17.01 -7.78 0.47
CA VAL A 110 -16.42 -8.66 1.49
C VAL A 110 -16.82 -8.20 2.88
N ASP A 111 -17.18 -9.15 3.75
CA ASP A 111 -17.38 -8.88 5.17
C ASP A 111 -16.02 -8.76 5.87
N PRO A 112 -15.61 -7.56 6.32
CA PRO A 112 -14.29 -7.34 6.91
C PRO A 112 -14.10 -8.05 8.26
N LYS A 113 -15.18 -8.53 8.88
CA LYS A 113 -15.12 -9.32 10.12
C LYS A 113 -14.87 -10.80 9.86
N ARG A 114 -15.04 -11.27 8.62
CA ARG A 114 -14.79 -12.67 8.26
C ARG A 114 -13.36 -12.82 7.75
N PRO A 115 -12.60 -13.80 8.24
CA PRO A 115 -11.27 -14.07 7.74
C PRO A 115 -11.32 -14.50 6.28
N SER A 116 -10.66 -13.73 5.40
CA SER A 116 -10.41 -14.08 3.99
C SER A 116 -8.95 -14.42 3.78
N SER A 117 -8.67 -15.33 2.85
CA SER A 117 -7.30 -15.60 2.39
C SER A 117 -6.69 -14.42 1.62
N ARG A 118 -7.53 -13.49 1.15
CA ARG A 118 -7.10 -12.28 0.45
C ARG A 118 -6.74 -11.17 1.44
N PRO A 119 -5.60 -10.47 1.27
CA PRO A 119 -5.26 -9.32 2.09
C PRO A 119 -6.29 -8.21 1.90
N MET A 120 -6.52 -7.44 2.97
CA MET A 120 -7.47 -6.34 2.98
C MET A 120 -6.71 -5.01 3.01
N TRP A 121 -7.21 -4.03 2.25
CA TRP A 121 -6.68 -2.67 2.30
C TRP A 121 -6.80 -2.06 3.69
N LYS A 122 -5.78 -1.29 4.05
CA LYS A 122 -5.65 -0.64 5.35
C LYS A 122 -5.51 0.87 5.17
N GLY A 123 -6.07 1.63 6.12
CA GLY A 123 -6.12 3.08 6.05
C GLY A 123 -6.94 3.58 4.85
N ASP A 124 -6.87 4.87 4.57
CA ASP A 124 -7.58 5.47 3.45
C ASP A 124 -6.95 5.04 2.13
N VAL A 125 -7.78 4.90 1.10
CA VAL A 125 -7.36 4.65 -0.27
C VAL A 125 -7.58 5.91 -1.09
N VAL A 126 -6.61 6.28 -1.91
CA VAL A 126 -6.62 7.54 -2.66
C VAL A 126 -6.40 7.25 -4.14
N ILE A 127 -7.28 7.76 -4.99
CA ILE A 127 -7.12 7.72 -6.45
C ILE A 127 -6.76 9.12 -6.95
N VAL A 128 -5.72 9.17 -7.78
CA VAL A 128 -5.23 10.43 -8.38
C VAL A 128 -5.25 10.30 -9.90
N LYS A 129 -5.59 11.39 -10.60
CA LYS A 129 -5.51 11.47 -12.06
C LYS A 129 -4.13 11.96 -12.47
N MET A 130 -3.57 11.34 -13.49
CA MET A 130 -2.25 11.70 -14.00
C MET A 130 -2.39 12.48 -15.30
N GLN A 131 -1.49 13.44 -15.49
CA GLN A 131 -1.30 14.05 -16.79
C GLN A 131 -0.44 13.10 -17.64
N GLN A 132 -0.92 12.75 -18.83
CA GLN A 132 -0.14 11.98 -19.80
C GLN A 132 1.11 12.79 -20.15
N GLN A 133 2.30 12.19 -19.97
CA GLN A 133 3.56 12.91 -20.10
C GLN A 133 4.37 12.42 -21.31
N ASP A 134 4.96 13.38 -22.03
CA ASP A 134 5.78 13.14 -23.22
C ASP A 134 7.29 13.24 -22.96
N LYS A 135 7.76 13.69 -21.78
CA LYS A 135 9.12 14.27 -21.66
C LYS A 135 10.05 13.79 -20.54
N GLU A 136 9.62 13.23 -19.40
CA GLU A 136 10.57 12.60 -18.43
C GLU A 136 9.94 11.47 -17.58
N PRO A 137 10.54 10.26 -17.51
CA PRO A 137 9.91 9.09 -16.90
C PRO A 137 9.72 9.15 -15.36
N GLN A 138 10.42 10.05 -14.65
CA GLN A 138 10.36 10.16 -13.18
C GLN A 138 9.63 11.41 -12.67
N SER A 139 9.31 12.35 -13.57
CA SER A 139 8.54 13.54 -13.25
C SER A 139 7.06 13.23 -13.44
N MET A 140 6.22 13.40 -12.42
CA MET A 140 4.77 13.21 -12.56
C MET A 140 4.04 14.49 -12.24
N SER A 141 3.11 14.86 -13.11
CA SER A 141 2.11 15.88 -12.86
C SER A 141 0.74 15.24 -12.64
N TYR A 142 0.02 15.78 -11.68
CA TYR A 142 -1.29 15.30 -11.27
C TYR A 142 -2.36 16.30 -11.68
N LEU A 143 -3.50 15.79 -12.10
CA LEU A 143 -4.66 16.57 -12.50
C LEU A 143 -5.73 16.47 -11.42
N ASP A 144 -6.57 17.51 -11.32
CA ASP A 144 -7.75 17.47 -10.48
C ASP A 144 -8.71 16.39 -10.97
N ILE A 145 -9.06 15.47 -10.06
CA ILE A 145 -10.01 14.41 -10.36
C ILE A 145 -11.46 14.92 -10.28
N SER A 146 -12.31 14.40 -11.17
CA SER A 146 -13.75 14.57 -11.09
C SER A 146 -14.38 13.44 -10.27
N ILE A 147 -15.38 13.73 -9.45
CA ILE A 147 -16.16 12.71 -8.72
C ILE A 147 -16.84 11.72 -9.67
N ALA A 148 -17.08 12.10 -10.92
CA ALA A 148 -17.76 11.25 -11.90
C ALA A 148 -16.98 9.96 -12.22
N VAL A 149 -15.67 9.93 -11.98
CA VAL A 149 -14.85 8.71 -12.12
C VAL A 149 -15.18 7.63 -11.10
N GLN A 150 -15.87 7.97 -10.00
CA GLN A 150 -16.06 7.10 -8.84
C GLN A 150 -16.68 5.75 -9.24
N GLU A 151 -17.80 5.75 -9.94
CA GLU A 151 -18.51 4.51 -10.27
C GLU A 151 -17.66 3.58 -11.15
N THR A 152 -16.96 4.14 -12.13
CA THR A 152 -16.08 3.40 -13.03
C THR A 152 -14.87 2.86 -12.26
N ALA A 153 -14.27 3.65 -11.38
CA ALA A 153 -13.18 3.21 -10.51
C ALA A 153 -13.62 2.07 -9.58
N GLU A 154 -14.78 2.16 -8.94
CA GLU A 154 -15.32 1.12 -8.06
C GLU A 154 -15.54 -0.21 -8.80
N LYS A 155 -16.07 -0.15 -10.04
CA LYS A 155 -16.25 -1.34 -10.90
C LYS A 155 -14.89 -2.00 -11.21
N ILE A 156 -13.89 -1.21 -11.59
CA ILE A 156 -12.54 -1.71 -11.88
C ILE A 156 -11.90 -2.33 -10.64
N ILE A 157 -11.99 -1.65 -9.49
CA ILE A 157 -11.44 -2.15 -8.21
C ILE A 157 -12.09 -3.48 -7.82
N ARG A 158 -13.42 -3.57 -7.92
CA ARG A 158 -14.16 -4.80 -7.65
C ARG A 158 -13.73 -5.93 -8.59
N GLY A 159 -13.58 -5.65 -9.88
CA GLY A 159 -13.10 -6.62 -10.87
C GLY A 159 -11.68 -7.10 -10.59
N TRP A 160 -10.76 -6.17 -10.37
CA TRP A 160 -9.36 -6.46 -10.06
C TRP A 160 -9.23 -7.29 -8.78
N TYR A 161 -9.92 -6.89 -7.70
CA TYR A 161 -9.83 -7.59 -6.42
C TYR A 161 -10.35 -9.02 -6.51
N ASN A 162 -11.39 -9.27 -7.31
CA ASN A 162 -12.00 -10.59 -7.46
C ASN A 162 -11.28 -11.49 -8.48
N SER A 163 -10.42 -10.93 -9.33
CA SER A 163 -9.53 -11.70 -10.21
C SER A 163 -8.38 -12.38 -9.44
N ASP A 164 -7.42 -13.01 -10.12
CA ASP A 164 -6.16 -13.48 -9.53
C ASP A 164 -5.01 -12.47 -9.63
N MET A 165 -5.25 -11.31 -10.25
CA MET A 165 -4.24 -10.25 -10.47
C MET A 165 -3.75 -9.59 -9.17
N TRP A 166 -4.43 -9.79 -8.05
CA TRP A 166 -3.98 -9.32 -6.74
C TRP A 166 -2.82 -10.17 -6.17
N ALA A 167 -2.68 -11.43 -6.58
CA ALA A 167 -1.77 -12.38 -5.95
C ALA A 167 -0.28 -11.99 -6.03
N PRO A 168 0.25 -11.46 -7.15
CA PRO A 168 1.63 -10.97 -7.22
C PRO A 168 1.87 -9.80 -6.25
N ASN A 169 0.91 -8.88 -6.14
CA ASN A 169 0.98 -7.74 -5.23
C ASN A 169 0.93 -8.16 -3.76
N ALA A 170 0.26 -9.27 -3.47
CA ALA A 170 0.19 -9.84 -2.13
C ALA A 170 1.48 -10.55 -1.69
N ARG A 171 2.25 -11.14 -2.62
CA ARG A 171 3.53 -11.82 -2.29
C ARG A 171 4.57 -10.84 -1.71
N ILE A 172 4.52 -9.57 -2.13
CA ILE A 172 5.35 -8.48 -1.60
C ILE A 172 5.08 -8.24 -0.09
N HIS A 173 3.93 -8.66 0.45
CA HIS A 173 3.63 -8.55 1.89
C HIS A 173 4.47 -9.49 2.75
N HIS A 174 4.95 -10.62 2.22
CA HIS A 174 5.71 -11.58 2.99
C HIS A 174 7.21 -11.30 2.98
N GLU A 175 7.78 -10.92 1.83
CA GLU A 175 9.23 -10.72 1.70
C GLU A 175 9.73 -9.43 2.36
N SER A 176 8.88 -8.39 2.52
CA SER A 176 9.29 -7.14 3.17
C SER A 176 9.26 -7.18 4.71
N LEU A 177 8.70 -8.24 5.32
CA LEU A 177 8.68 -8.41 6.77
C LEU A 177 10.00 -8.97 7.34
N ASP A 178 10.90 -9.45 6.47
CA ASP A 178 12.19 -10.04 6.87
C ASP A 178 13.39 -9.10 6.70
N CYS A 179 13.19 -7.86 6.24
CA CYS A 179 14.28 -6.92 5.94
C CYS A 179 14.48 -5.85 7.04
N GLU A 180 14.55 -6.28 8.30
CA GLU A 180 15.19 -5.50 9.39
C GLU A 180 16.39 -6.27 9.97
N SER A 181 17.24 -6.83 9.10
CA SER A 181 18.61 -7.18 9.45
C SER A 181 19.41 -7.52 8.20
N PHE A 182 20.14 -6.56 7.65
CA PHE A 182 21.57 -6.68 7.32
C PHE A 182 22.05 -5.50 6.48
N SER A 183 23.22 -5.01 6.85
CA SER A 183 24.02 -3.95 6.25
C SER A 183 24.33 -4.14 4.76
N ASP A 184 24.49 -2.99 4.09
CA ASP A 184 25.45 -2.72 3.00
C ASP A 184 25.72 -3.81 1.95
N ARG A 185 25.09 -3.66 0.77
CA ARG A 185 25.75 -3.57 -0.56
C ARG A 185 24.71 -3.52 -1.69
N CYS A 186 24.91 -2.57 -2.61
CA CYS A 186 24.33 -2.54 -3.97
C CYS A 186 24.62 -3.87 -4.70
N VAL A 187 23.88 -4.38 -5.69
CA VAL A 187 23.58 -3.93 -7.08
C VAL A 187 22.56 -5.01 -7.58
N SER A 188 21.48 -4.76 -8.34
CA SER A 188 21.45 -4.35 -9.74
C SER A 188 20.04 -3.91 -10.18
N HIS A 189 20.05 -2.94 -11.10
CA HIS A 189 18.96 -2.58 -12.00
C HIS A 189 18.39 -3.79 -12.79
N ASP A 190 17.22 -3.54 -13.38
CA ASP A 190 16.49 -4.34 -14.37
C ASP A 190 15.49 -5.35 -13.81
N LEU A 191 14.32 -4.84 -13.41
CA LEU A 191 13.01 -5.49 -13.62
C LEU A 191 11.94 -4.38 -13.60
N VAL A 192 11.74 -3.78 -14.78
CA VAL A 192 10.68 -2.80 -15.06
C VAL A 192 9.38 -3.57 -15.20
N ASP A 193 8.64 -3.80 -14.10
CA ASP A 193 7.28 -4.35 -14.18
C ASP A 193 6.28 -3.21 -14.49
N VAL A 194 6.24 -2.83 -15.76
CA VAL A 194 5.14 -2.05 -16.34
C VAL A 194 4.02 -3.02 -16.67
N PHE A 195 3.11 -3.26 -15.73
CA PHE A 195 1.87 -3.98 -16.00
C PHE A 195 0.85 -3.03 -16.63
N VAL A 196 0.85 -2.98 -17.97
CA VAL A 196 -0.25 -2.39 -18.73
C VAL A 196 -1.41 -3.41 -18.72
N VAL A 197 -2.56 -3.03 -18.16
CA VAL A 197 -3.77 -3.85 -18.25
C VAL A 197 -4.29 -3.77 -19.69
N HIS A 198 -3.88 -4.71 -20.55
CA HIS A 198 -4.56 -5.01 -21.82
C HIS A 198 -5.49 -6.19 -21.60
N LEU A 199 -6.79 -5.97 -21.75
CA LEU A 199 -7.78 -7.03 -21.87
C LEU A 199 -7.89 -7.41 -23.36
N ALA A 200 -7.21 -8.45 -23.83
CA ALA A 200 -7.60 -9.23 -25.01
C ALA A 200 -6.70 -10.47 -25.27
N ASN A 201 -7.33 -11.65 -25.25
CA ASN A 201 -7.23 -12.85 -26.10
C ASN A 201 -5.89 -13.53 -26.50
N GLU A 202 -6.00 -14.85 -26.68
CA GLU A 202 -5.03 -15.95 -26.71
C GLU A 202 -4.08 -16.11 -27.94
N ASP A 203 -2.84 -16.58 -27.63
CA ASP A 203 -1.97 -17.66 -28.21
C ASP A 203 -1.25 -17.53 -29.59
N PRO A 204 -0.27 -18.41 -29.95
CA PRO A 204 1.15 -18.05 -30.06
C PRO A 204 1.77 -18.51 -31.41
N THR A 205 3.03 -18.17 -31.74
CA THR A 205 3.76 -18.94 -32.78
C THR A 205 5.28 -18.73 -32.75
N ASP A 206 6.01 -19.69 -32.20
CA ASP A 206 7.42 -19.94 -32.56
C ASP A 206 7.68 -21.45 -32.76
N PRO A 207 8.16 -21.89 -33.94
CA PRO A 207 8.39 -23.30 -34.28
C PRO A 207 9.50 -24.04 -33.51
N CYS A 208 10.42 -23.34 -32.82
CA CYS A 208 11.57 -24.00 -32.17
C CYS A 208 11.22 -24.71 -30.85
N LEU A 209 10.09 -24.37 -30.21
CA LEU A 209 9.62 -24.97 -28.95
C LEU A 209 9.00 -26.38 -29.10
N LYS A 210 8.83 -26.86 -30.33
CA LYS A 210 8.15 -28.13 -30.62
C LYS A 210 9.03 -29.35 -30.36
N LEU A 211 10.36 -29.24 -30.44
CA LEU A 211 11.28 -30.38 -30.34
C LEU A 211 11.64 -30.79 -28.90
N LEU A 212 11.45 -29.91 -27.91
CA LEU A 212 11.74 -30.22 -26.50
C LEU A 212 10.56 -30.84 -25.74
N LYS A 213 9.32 -30.64 -26.23
CA LYS A 213 8.10 -31.23 -25.63
C LYS A 213 8.01 -32.76 -25.82
N ASP A 214 8.65 -33.30 -26.85
CA ASP A 214 8.44 -34.69 -27.26
C ASP A 214 9.18 -35.73 -26.40
N SER A 215 9.98 -35.33 -25.39
CA SER A 215 10.74 -36.25 -24.54
C SER A 215 10.36 -36.28 -23.05
N GLY A 216 9.40 -35.47 -22.59
CA GLY A 216 8.62 -35.64 -21.34
C GLY A 216 9.33 -35.83 -19.99
N GLY A 217 10.67 -35.80 -19.91
CA GLY A 217 11.41 -36.32 -18.74
C GLY A 217 11.99 -35.27 -17.78
N TYR A 218 12.12 -34.01 -18.18
CA TYR A 218 12.94 -33.05 -17.43
C TYR A 218 12.16 -32.21 -16.40
N GLU A 219 10.85 -31.98 -16.58
CA GLU A 219 10.10 -30.98 -15.78
C GLU A 219 9.37 -31.52 -14.54
N LEU A 220 9.02 -32.82 -14.48
CA LEU A 220 8.15 -33.32 -13.40
C LEU A 220 8.84 -33.50 -12.03
N VAL A 221 10.15 -33.75 -12.01
CA VAL A 221 10.88 -34.06 -10.77
C VAL A 221 11.24 -32.81 -9.96
N THR A 222 11.34 -31.65 -10.62
CA THR A 222 11.71 -30.37 -9.99
C THR A 222 10.49 -29.64 -9.43
N GLU A 223 9.34 -29.69 -10.11
CA GLU A 223 8.11 -29.00 -9.68
C GLU A 223 7.43 -29.68 -8.47
N GLU A 224 7.39 -31.02 -8.40
CA GLU A 224 6.87 -31.74 -7.22
C GLU A 224 7.69 -31.43 -5.95
N LYS A 225 9.02 -31.30 -6.09
CA LYS A 225 9.91 -30.90 -4.99
C LYS A 225 9.71 -29.44 -4.58
N LYS A 226 9.48 -28.54 -5.53
CA LYS A 226 9.16 -27.13 -5.24
C LYS A 226 7.81 -27.00 -4.52
N ARG A 227 6.78 -27.71 -4.98
CA ARG A 227 5.44 -27.72 -4.37
C ARG A 227 5.47 -28.19 -2.92
N ARG A 228 6.15 -29.30 -2.63
CA ARG A 228 6.28 -29.82 -1.24
C ARG A 228 7.02 -28.87 -0.30
N LYS A 229 7.98 -28.08 -0.82
CA LYS A 229 8.68 -27.06 -0.03
C LYS A 229 7.77 -25.86 0.26
N GLN A 230 6.97 -25.45 -0.72
CA GLN A 230 5.99 -24.37 -0.56
C GLN A 230 4.86 -24.74 0.42
N GLU A 231 4.32 -25.96 0.34
CA GLU A 231 3.28 -26.44 1.27
C GLU A 231 3.76 -26.42 2.72
N LYS A 232 4.98 -26.89 3.00
CA LYS A 232 5.55 -26.86 4.36
C LYS A 232 5.77 -25.44 4.91
N ILE A 233 6.05 -24.48 4.05
CA ILE A 233 6.20 -23.07 4.45
C ILE A 233 4.81 -22.49 4.77
N LEU A 234 3.82 -22.77 3.92
CA LEU A 234 2.46 -22.32 4.11
C LEU A 234 1.84 -22.88 5.40
N GLU A 235 2.05 -24.17 5.71
CA GLU A 235 1.59 -24.79 6.95
C GLU A 235 2.15 -24.10 8.20
N ARG A 236 3.43 -23.69 8.17
CA ARG A 236 4.06 -22.96 9.28
C ARG A 236 3.46 -21.56 9.45
N ILE A 237 3.20 -20.85 8.35
CA ILE A 237 2.59 -19.52 8.36
C ILE A 237 1.16 -19.59 8.92
N VAL A 238 0.36 -20.55 8.44
CA VAL A 238 -1.01 -20.76 8.91
C VAL A 238 -1.03 -21.09 10.41
N ALA A 239 -0.09 -21.91 10.88
CA ALA A 239 0.03 -22.24 12.31
C ALA A 239 0.39 -21.02 13.17
N ASP A 240 1.24 -20.13 12.69
CA ASP A 240 1.65 -18.92 13.42
C ASP A 240 0.56 -17.83 13.42
N GLU A 241 -0.16 -17.65 12.30
CA GLU A 241 -1.29 -16.73 12.29
C GLU A 241 -2.48 -17.21 13.13
N LYS A 242 -2.70 -18.54 13.19
CA LYS A 242 -3.68 -19.09 14.13
C LYS A 242 -3.32 -18.79 15.59
N LYS A 243 -2.04 -18.78 15.96
CA LYS A 243 -1.57 -18.36 17.29
C LYS A 243 -1.71 -16.84 17.53
N ARG A 244 -1.61 -16.02 16.48
CA ARG A 244 -1.80 -14.57 16.55
C ARG A 244 -3.26 -14.15 16.68
N LEU A 245 -4.15 -14.78 15.92
CA LEU A 245 -5.59 -14.49 15.96
C LEU A 245 -6.22 -14.88 17.31
N VAL A 246 -5.78 -15.97 17.94
CA VAL A 246 -6.16 -16.31 19.34
C VAL A 246 -5.73 -15.24 20.34
N ARG A 247 -4.71 -14.42 20.00
CA ARG A 247 -4.23 -13.29 20.82
C ARG A 247 -5.07 -12.02 20.64
N TYR A 248 -5.80 -11.89 19.53
CA TYR A 248 -6.48 -10.65 19.14
C TYR A 248 -7.96 -10.59 19.58
N ASP A 249 -8.58 -11.73 19.87
CA ASP A 249 -9.97 -11.84 20.34
C ASP A 249 -10.18 -11.40 21.81
N LYS A 250 -9.22 -10.66 22.37
CA LYS A 250 -9.21 -10.17 23.77
C LYS A 250 -9.13 -8.64 23.88
N PHE A 251 -9.31 -7.90 22.78
CA PHE A 251 -9.20 -6.44 22.72
C PHE A 251 -10.52 -5.66 22.95
N GLY A 252 -11.32 -6.14 23.90
CA GLY A 252 -12.20 -5.28 24.69
C GLY A 252 -11.54 -4.81 25.99
N SER A 253 -10.20 -4.81 26.08
CA SER A 253 -9.48 -4.65 27.36
C SER A 253 -8.60 -3.40 27.42
N ASN A 254 -8.67 -2.73 28.57
CA ASN A 254 -7.90 -1.57 28.99
C ASN A 254 -6.39 -1.88 29.07
N VAL A 255 -5.70 -1.96 27.94
CA VAL A 255 -4.25 -2.23 27.89
C VAL A 255 -3.45 -0.94 28.02
N CYS A 256 -2.42 -0.93 28.86
CA CYS A 256 -1.53 0.22 29.00
C CYS A 256 -0.71 0.45 27.72
N ALA A 257 -0.74 1.68 27.18
CA ALA A 257 -0.01 2.03 25.94
C ALA A 257 1.52 1.97 26.08
N ASP A 258 2.06 2.14 27.29
CA ASP A 258 3.50 2.07 27.56
C ASP A 258 3.99 0.65 27.86
N CYS A 259 3.35 -0.05 28.82
CA CYS A 259 3.87 -1.32 29.34
C CYS A 259 3.09 -2.57 28.91
N GLY A 260 1.97 -2.43 28.19
CA GLY A 260 1.19 -3.56 27.66
C GLY A 260 0.44 -4.40 28.71
N ALA A 261 0.42 -3.99 29.98
CA ALA A 261 -0.30 -4.71 31.04
C ALA A 261 -1.83 -4.56 30.89
N SER A 262 -2.57 -5.67 31.01
CA SER A 262 -4.03 -5.75 30.85
C SER A 262 -4.80 -6.12 32.14
N ASN A 263 -4.09 -6.46 33.22
CA ASN A 263 -4.67 -7.07 34.43
C ASN A 263 -4.86 -6.12 35.63
N LEU A 264 -4.82 -4.79 35.45
CA LEU A 264 -4.96 -3.83 36.55
C LEU A 264 -6.28 -3.03 36.42
N PRO A 265 -7.14 -3.00 37.45
CA PRO A 265 -8.44 -2.33 37.35
C PRO A 265 -8.27 -0.80 37.25
N ALA A 266 -8.81 -0.26 36.15
CA ALA A 266 -9.04 1.14 35.70
C ALA A 266 -8.07 2.23 36.20
N ARG A 267 -7.22 2.85 35.35
CA ARG A 267 -6.15 3.72 35.91
C ARG A 267 -5.83 5.09 35.32
N SER A 268 -5.98 5.38 34.03
CA SER A 268 -6.12 6.77 33.53
C SER A 268 -6.17 6.76 32.01
N GLN A 269 -7.21 7.38 31.44
CA GLN A 269 -7.18 7.76 30.02
C GLN A 269 -6.44 9.09 29.87
N CYS A 270 -5.78 9.31 28.73
CA CYS A 270 -5.25 10.64 28.43
C CYS A 270 -6.38 11.68 28.54
N SER A 271 -6.23 12.67 29.40
CA SER A 271 -7.27 13.66 29.68
C SER A 271 -7.63 14.52 28.46
N LYS A 272 -6.70 14.67 27.52
CA LYS A 272 -6.89 15.43 26.28
C LYS A 272 -7.64 14.60 25.23
N CYS A 273 -7.01 13.52 24.73
CA CYS A 273 -7.57 12.78 23.61
C CYS A 273 -8.57 11.68 24.00
N LYS A 274 -8.51 11.19 25.25
CA LYS A 274 -9.34 10.07 25.77
C LYS A 274 -9.25 8.76 24.96
N ARG A 275 -8.24 8.63 24.09
CA ARG A 275 -8.05 7.49 23.17
C ARG A 275 -7.07 6.43 23.66
N VAL A 276 -6.19 6.78 24.60
CA VAL A 276 -5.14 5.89 25.13
C VAL A 276 -5.28 5.72 26.63
N PHE A 277 -4.97 4.53 27.12
CA PHE A 277 -5.07 4.15 28.53
C PHE A 277 -3.69 3.85 29.11
N TYR A 278 -3.50 4.20 30.37
CA TYR A 278 -2.26 3.94 31.12
C TYR A 278 -2.57 3.27 32.45
N CYS A 279 -1.67 2.39 32.89
CA CYS A 279 -1.77 1.76 34.21
C CYS A 279 -1.31 2.70 35.35
N SER A 280 -0.53 3.74 35.03
CA SER A 280 -0.07 4.77 35.96
C SER A 280 0.38 6.06 35.26
N VAL A 281 0.56 7.13 36.03
CA VAL A 281 1.10 8.41 35.53
C VAL A 281 2.56 8.25 35.05
N GLU A 282 3.34 7.33 35.62
CA GLU A 282 4.71 7.08 35.14
C GLU A 282 4.71 6.47 33.72
N CYS A 283 3.77 5.56 33.43
CA CYS A 283 3.58 5.02 32.09
C CYS A 283 3.15 6.11 31.10
N GLN A 284 2.25 7.01 31.50
CA GLN A 284 1.88 8.15 30.67
C GLN A 284 3.07 9.07 30.39
N ARG A 285 3.90 9.37 31.38
CA ARG A 285 5.08 10.25 31.21
C ARG A 285 6.17 9.64 30.32
N ARG A 286 6.37 8.32 30.38
CA ARG A 286 7.31 7.62 29.49
C ARG A 286 6.85 7.67 28.04
N ASP A 287 5.57 7.39 27.81
CA ASP A 287 4.95 7.45 26.48
C ASP A 287 4.77 8.90 25.98
N TRP A 288 4.75 9.91 26.87
CA TRP A 288 4.45 11.30 26.51
C TRP A 288 5.36 11.89 25.43
N ARG A 289 6.63 11.46 25.36
CA ARG A 289 7.56 11.93 24.32
C ARG A 289 7.04 11.61 22.92
N GLU A 290 6.42 10.45 22.75
CA GLU A 290 5.84 9.99 21.48
C GLU A 290 4.36 10.40 21.37
N HIS A 291 3.58 10.22 22.43
CA HIS A 291 2.15 10.50 22.42
C HIS A 291 1.81 11.97 22.14
N LYS A 292 2.61 12.93 22.63
CA LYS A 292 2.34 14.37 22.49
C LYS A 292 2.22 14.82 21.04
N GLU A 293 2.88 14.14 20.10
CA GLU A 293 2.87 14.50 18.67
C GLU A 293 1.51 14.22 18.02
N HIS A 294 0.70 13.35 18.62
CA HIS A 294 -0.59 12.90 18.08
C HIS A 294 -1.76 13.08 19.07
N CYS A 295 -1.50 13.76 20.19
CA CYS A 295 -2.49 14.05 21.22
C CYS A 295 -3.39 15.22 20.79
N THR A 296 -4.55 14.90 20.22
CA THR A 296 -5.58 15.87 19.79
C THR A 296 -6.64 16.06 20.86
#